data_AF-A0A0F9SJ78-F1
#
_entry.id   AF-A0A0F9SJ78-F1
#
_cell.length_a   1.000
_cell.length_b   1.000
_cell.length_c   1.000
_cell.angle_alpha   90.00
_cell.angle_beta   90.00
_cell.angle_gamma   90.00
#
_symmetry.space_group_name_H-M   'P 1'
#
loop_
_entity.id
_entity.type
_entity.pdbx_description
1 polymer ?
#
loop_
_entity_poly.entity_id
_entity_poly.type
_entity_poly.pdbx_seq_one_letter_code
_entity_poly.pdbx_strand_id
1 'polypeptide(L)' 'MMGRKPKPRVDRMRLDWVYVGAKEAAALAEVSANTIQRWIASGELVWVRLDGERCNGRPRNLYRLDKVLTLARRVRR' A
#
# COMPACT_ATOMS: atom_id res chain seq x y z
N MET A 1 -16.77 -5.10 24.87
CA MET A 1 -16.62 -5.86 23.61
C MET A 1 -15.36 -5.39 22.91
N MET A 2 -14.28 -6.19 22.90
CA MET A 2 -13.05 -5.83 22.17
C MET A 2 -13.27 -6.05 20.67
N GLY A 3 -13.44 -4.96 19.92
CA GLY A 3 -13.51 -5.00 18.46
C GLY A 3 -12.26 -5.65 17.88
N ARG A 4 -12.41 -6.78 17.19
CA ARG A 4 -11.33 -7.41 16.45
C ARG A 4 -10.84 -6.43 15.39
N LYS A 5 -9.67 -5.82 15.62
CA LYS A 5 -8.97 -5.06 14.57
C LYS A 5 -8.75 -6.03 13.39
N PRO A 6 -9.17 -5.68 12.15
CA PRO A 6 -8.93 -6.53 11.00
C PRO A 6 -7.43 -6.78 10.90
N LYS A 7 -7.03 -8.06 10.92
CA LYS A 7 -5.64 -8.42 10.68
C LYS A 7 -5.30 -7.97 9.27
N PRO A 8 -4.23 -7.19 9.09
CA PRO A 8 -3.85 -6.77 7.76
C PRO A 8 -3.49 -7.99 6.91
N ARG A 9 -4.12 -8.10 5.75
CA ARG A 9 -3.76 -9.10 4.76
C ARG A 9 -2.37 -8.72 4.25
N VAL A 10 -1.41 -9.62 4.36
CA VAL A 10 -0.08 -9.45 3.75
C VAL A 10 -0.11 -10.25 2.46
N ASP A 11 -0.04 -9.57 1.33
CA ASP A 11 0.09 -10.24 0.04
C ASP A 11 1.55 -10.72 -0.15
N ARG A 12 1.72 -11.82 -0.89
CA ARG A 12 3.05 -12.27 -1.31
C ARG A 12 3.56 -11.41 -2.46
N MET A 13 4.85 -11.07 -2.42
CA MET A 13 5.52 -10.34 -3.50
C MET A 13 5.58 -11.19 -4.77
N ARG A 14 5.32 -10.57 -5.92
CA ARG A 14 5.43 -11.16 -7.24
C ARG A 14 6.47 -10.43 -8.06
N LEU A 15 7.37 -11.15 -8.73
CA LEU A 15 8.50 -10.56 -9.47
C LEU A 15 8.06 -9.80 -10.73
N ASP A 16 6.88 -10.10 -11.27
CA ASP A 16 6.31 -9.48 -12.47
C ASP A 16 5.58 -8.15 -12.21
N TRP A 17 5.54 -7.67 -10.96
CA TRP A 17 4.78 -6.48 -10.57
C TRP A 17 5.69 -5.33 -10.15
N VAL A 18 5.20 -4.11 -10.40
CA VAL A 18 5.84 -2.88 -9.94
C VAL A 18 5.26 -2.50 -8.58
N TYR A 19 6.16 -2.29 -7.63
CA TYR A 19 5.83 -1.91 -6.27
C TYR A 19 6.39 -0.54 -5.92
N VAL A 20 5.65 0.22 -5.12
CA VAL A 20 6.00 1.57 -4.68
C VAL A 20 5.82 1.71 -3.17
N GLY A 21 6.59 2.59 -2.55
CA GLY A 21 6.37 2.98 -1.16
C GLY A 21 5.18 3.92 -1.01
N ALA A 22 4.81 4.25 0.23
CA ALA A 22 3.66 5.10 0.51
C ALA A 22 3.81 6.53 -0.03
N LYS A 23 5.03 7.08 -0.04
CA LYS A 23 5.31 8.44 -0.53
C LYS A 23 5.22 8.49 -2.05
N GLU A 24 5.83 7.52 -2.72
CA GLU A 24 5.80 7.37 -4.16
C GLU A 24 4.36 7.09 -4.65
N ALA A 25 3.59 6.28 -3.92
CA ALA A 25 2.17 6.06 -4.19
C ALA A 25 1.36 7.36 -4.14
N ALA A 26 1.55 8.19 -3.13
CA ALA A 26 0.87 9.48 -3.00
C ALA A 26 1.21 10.42 -4.17
N ALA A 27 2.49 10.52 -4.52
CA ALA A 27 2.96 11.34 -5.63
C ALA A 27 2.40 10.89 -6.98
N LEU A 28 2.46 9.58 -7.29
CA LEU A 28 1.99 9.04 -8.57
C LEU A 28 0.47 9.05 -8.72
N ALA A 29 -0.26 8.90 -7.61
CA ALA A 29 -1.72 9.01 -7.60
C ALA A 29 -2.21 10.47 -7.62
N GLU A 30 -1.33 11.43 -7.37
CA GLU A 30 -1.66 12.84 -7.10
C GLU A 30 -2.71 12.98 -5.98
N VAL A 31 -2.51 12.25 -4.88
CA VAL A 31 -3.38 12.31 -3.70
C VAL A 31 -2.58 12.60 -2.44
N SER A 32 -3.27 13.11 -1.41
CA SER A 32 -2.65 13.33 -0.11
C SER A 32 -2.22 12.01 0.55
N ALA A 33 -1.17 12.06 1.39
CA ALA A 33 -0.75 10.92 2.20
C ALA A 33 -1.89 10.37 3.08
N ASN A 34 -2.79 11.24 3.54
CA ASN A 34 -3.97 10.83 4.31
C ASN A 34 -4.94 9.97 3.48
N THR A 35 -5.04 10.20 2.18
CA THR A 35 -5.86 9.36 1.28
C THR A 35 -5.26 7.97 1.12
N ILE A 36 -3.93 7.87 0.98
CA ILE A 36 -3.23 6.58 0.99
C ILE A 36 -3.49 5.84 2.31
N GLN A 37 -3.36 6.52 3.46
CA GLN A 37 -3.63 5.92 4.78
C GLN A 37 -5.07 5.40 4.90
N ARG A 38 -6.06 6.13 4.35
CA ARG A 38 -7.45 5.68 4.33
C ARG A 38 -7.63 4.40 3.51
N TRP A 39 -7.03 4.31 2.32
CA TRP A 39 -7.08 3.08 1.51
C TRP A 39 -6.40 1.89 2.19
N ILE A 40 -5.33 2.13 2.93
CA ILE A 40 -4.64 1.10 3.73
C ILE A 40 -5.54 0.64 4.88
N ALA A 41 -6.13 1.58 5.62
CA ALA A 41 -6.99 1.29 6.77
C ALA A 41 -8.30 0.60 6.37
N SER A 42 -8.85 0.93 5.19
CA SER A 42 -10.04 0.28 4.63
C SER A 42 -9.74 -1.10 4.04
N GLY A 43 -8.46 -1.44 3.83
CA GLY A 43 -8.03 -2.67 3.18
C GLY A 43 -8.16 -2.67 1.66
N GLU A 44 -8.48 -1.52 1.06
CA GLU A 44 -8.50 -1.34 -0.41
C GLU A 44 -7.09 -1.36 -1.01
N LEU A 45 -6.11 -0.86 -0.26
CA LEU A 45 -4.70 -0.91 -0.61
C LEU A 45 -3.94 -1.85 0.33
N VAL A 46 -3.68 -3.05 -0.16
CA VAL A 46 -2.98 -4.10 0.57
C VAL A 46 -1.47 -3.93 0.42
N TRP A 47 -0.73 -4.07 1.51
CA TRP A 47 0.72 -4.01 1.48
C TRP A 47 1.36 -5.39 1.37
N VAL A 48 2.49 -5.39 0.68
CA VAL A 48 3.50 -6.45 0.75
C VAL A 48 4.59 -5.98 1.70
N ARG A 49 4.91 -6.80 2.69
CA ARG A 49 6.03 -6.51 3.60
C ARG A 49 7.32 -7.00 2.96
N LEU A 50 8.27 -6.09 2.76
CA LEU A 50 9.63 -6.41 2.37
C LEU A 50 10.48 -6.43 3.63
N ASP A 51 11.12 -7.58 3.88
CA ASP A 51 11.91 -7.80 5.08
C ASP A 51 13.17 -6.92 5.11
N GLY A 52 13.61 -6.58 6.32
CA GLY A 52 14.69 -5.63 6.55
C GLY A 52 16.02 -6.05 5.93
N GLU A 53 16.30 -7.35 5.79
CA GLU A 53 17.51 -7.85 5.11
C GLU A 53 17.61 -7.34 3.67
N ARG A 54 16.47 -7.15 2.99
CA ARG A 54 16.40 -6.62 1.63
C ARG A 54 16.28 -5.09 1.58
N CYS A 55 16.33 -4.40 2.73
CA CYS A 55 16.05 -2.98 2.89
C CYS A 55 16.97 -2.29 3.92
N ASN A 56 18.29 -2.55 3.88
CA ASN A 56 19.27 -1.94 4.78
C ASN A 56 18.86 -2.01 6.27
N GLY A 57 18.26 -3.12 6.69
CA GLY A 57 17.82 -3.38 8.06
C GLY A 57 16.44 -2.83 8.44
N ARG A 58 15.75 -2.05 7.58
CA ARG A 58 14.43 -1.49 7.89
C ARG A 58 13.33 -2.12 7.05
N PRO A 59 12.38 -2.87 7.65
CA PRO A 59 11.27 -3.42 6.88
C PRO A 59 10.47 -2.30 6.22
N ARG A 60 10.05 -2.52 4.98
CA ARG A 60 9.25 -1.56 4.21
C ARG A 60 7.93 -2.19 3.80
N ASN A 61 6.87 -1.40 3.89
CA ASN A 61 5.58 -1.73 3.29
C ASN A 61 5.56 -1.18 1.87
N LEU A 62 5.31 -2.08 0.92
CA LEU A 62 5.22 -1.78 -0.50
C LEU A 62 3.81 -2.03 -1.01
N TYR A 63 3.41 -1.25 -2.00
CA TYR A 63 2.07 -1.28 -2.57
C TYR A 63 2.16 -1.48 -4.08
N ARG A 64 1.25 -2.27 -4.62
CA ARG A 64 1.20 -2.58 -6.05
C ARG A 64 0.78 -1.32 -6.82
N LEU A 65 1.59 -0.89 -7.79
CA LEU A 65 1.40 0.41 -8.46
C LEU A 65 0.06 0.52 -9.21
N ASP A 66 -0.34 -0.50 -9.97
CA ASP A 66 -1.61 -0.50 -10.69
C ASP A 66 -2.83 -0.43 -9.74
N LYS A 67 -2.75 -0.97 -8.52
CA LYS A 67 -3.81 -0.83 -7.52
C LYS A 67 -3.91 0.60 -7.03
N VAL A 68 -2.78 1.24 -6.76
CA VAL A 68 -2.70 2.67 -6.44
C VAL A 68 -3.36 3.50 -7.54
N LEU A 69 -2.97 3.27 -8.81
CA LEU A 69 -3.52 4.01 -9.96
C LEU A 69 -5.01 3.73 -10.19
N THR A 70 -5.45 2.49 -9.95
CA THR A 70 -6.88 2.12 -10.03
C THR A 70 -7.71 2.88 -9.00
N LEU A 71 -7.25 2.98 -7.76
CA LEU A 71 -7.92 3.73 -6.70
C LEU A 71 -7.90 5.24 -6.99
N ALA A 72 -6.79 5.77 -7.48
CA ALA A 72 -6.67 7.17 -7.87
C ALA A 72 -7.72 7.56 -8.93
N ARG A 73 -7.91 6.71 -9.95
CA ARG A 73 -8.93 6.92 -10.99
C ARG A 73 -10.37 6.94 -10.46
N ARG A 74 -10.66 6.22 -9.36
CA ARG A 74 -12.00 6.23 -8.74
C ARG A 74 -12.31 7.55 -8.05
N VAL A 75 -11.30 8.18 -7.44
CA VAL A 75 -11.47 9.46 -6.73
C VAL A 75 -11.63 10.64 -7.70
N ARG A 76 -11.10 10.52 -8.93
CA ARG A 76 -11.20 11.55 -9.97
C ARG A 76 -12.52 11.51 -10.76
N ARG A 77 -13.36 10.50 -10.57
CA ARG A 77 -14.69 10.37 -11.18
C ARG A 77 -15.74 10.87 -10.19
#